data_AF-A0A5E5AFA9-F1
#
_entry.id   AF-A0A5E5AFA9-F1
#
_cell.length_a   1.000
_cell.length_b   1.000
_cell.length_c   1.000
_cell.angle_alpha   90.00
_cell.angle_beta   90.00
_cell.angle_gamma   90.00
#
_symmetry.space_group_name_H-M   'P 1'
#
loop_
_entity.id
_entity.type
_entity.pdbx_description
1 polymer ?
#
loop_
_entity_poly.entity_id
_entity_poly.type
_entity_poly.pdbx_seq_one_letter_code
_entity_poly.pdbx_strand_id
1 'polypeptide(L)'
;MHRTGWAASVHAWPLTLVGALLPDIDHPKSMLGRRVAPLSLAISGLFGHRGMTHSLVLPALAIVACIYGWGHVPPWMLALCAGYLSHLLADWLTPSGVPLCWPLRTRFRSPLYVSTGSGAEWCVAAALAFVMWRWW
;
A
#
# COMPACT_ATOMS: atom_id res chain seq x y z
N MET A 1 -7.55 -10.86 27.42
CA MET A 1 -7.79 -9.49 26.92
C MET A 1 -6.66 -8.58 27.41
N HIS A 2 -5.50 -8.59 26.75
CA HIS A 2 -4.46 -7.60 26.99
C HIS A 2 -4.67 -6.49 25.96
N ARG A 3 -5.29 -5.39 26.37
CA ARG A 3 -5.19 -4.13 25.64
C ARG A 3 -3.74 -3.69 25.75
N THR A 4 -2.96 -3.96 24.73
CA THR A 4 -1.65 -3.37 24.56
C THR A 4 -1.83 -1.85 24.50
N GLY A 5 -1.28 -1.12 25.48
CA GLY A 5 -1.41 0.33 25.63
C GLY A 5 -0.81 1.17 24.49
N TRP A 6 -0.45 0.55 23.35
CA TRP A 6 0.10 1.17 22.16
C TRP A 6 -0.83 1.08 20.93
N ALA A 7 -1.90 0.28 20.97
CA ALA A 7 -2.90 0.25 19.89
C ALA A 7 -3.51 1.66 19.69
N ALA A 8 -3.74 2.37 20.80
CA ALA A 8 -4.36 3.70 20.84
C ALA A 8 -3.41 4.89 20.55
N SER A 9 -2.36 4.72 19.72
CA SER A 9 -1.61 5.90 19.28
C SER A 9 -2.41 6.59 18.18
N VAL A 10 -2.99 7.76 18.49
CA VAL A 10 -3.70 8.65 17.54
C VAL A 10 -2.92 8.95 16.24
N HIS A 11 -1.62 8.62 16.22
CA HIS A 11 -0.71 8.78 15.10
C HIS A 11 -0.67 7.57 14.14
N ALA A 12 -1.11 6.37 14.55
CA ALA A 12 -1.04 5.17 13.71
C ALA A 12 -1.91 5.31 12.45
N TRP A 13 -3.06 5.96 12.58
CA TRP A 13 -4.00 6.17 11.50
C TRP A 13 -3.53 7.10 10.39
N PRO A 14 -3.04 8.31 10.68
CA PRO A 14 -2.38 9.14 9.67
C PRO A 14 -1.28 8.39 8.92
N LEU A 15 -0.51 7.54 9.62
CA LEU A 15 0.52 6.72 8.99
C LEU A 15 -0.05 5.63 8.08
N THR A 16 -1.18 5.01 8.41
CA THR A 16 -1.85 4.09 7.46
C THR A 16 -2.29 4.81 6.18
N LEU A 17 -2.77 6.05 6.26
CA LEU A 17 -3.12 6.85 5.09
C LEU A 17 -1.89 7.19 4.25
N VAL A 18 -0.77 7.57 4.90
CA VAL A 18 0.50 7.79 4.22
C VAL A 18 0.98 6.51 3.54
N GLY A 19 0.91 5.38 4.24
CA GLY A 19 1.29 4.07 3.72
C GLY A 19 0.48 3.66 2.49
N ALA A 20 -0.83 3.92 2.49
CA ALA A 20 -1.70 3.66 1.34
C ALA A 20 -1.35 4.53 0.12
N LEU A 21 -0.79 5.72 0.32
CA LEU A 21 -0.37 6.60 -0.78
C LEU A 21 1.03 6.26 -1.33
N LEU A 22 1.85 5.48 -0.62
CA LEU A 22 3.22 5.17 -1.02
C LEU A 22 3.32 4.47 -2.40
N PRO A 23 2.49 3.46 -2.75
CA PRO A 23 2.53 2.85 -4.08
C PRO A 23 2.28 3.83 -5.22
N ASP A 24 1.45 4.86 -4.99
CA ASP A 24 1.00 5.82 -5.99
C ASP A 24 2.00 6.95 -6.28
N ILE A 25 3.08 7.07 -5.49
CA ILE A 25 4.13 8.07 -5.68
C ILE A 25 4.81 7.93 -7.05
N ASP A 26 4.82 6.72 -7.63
CA ASP A 26 5.53 6.44 -8.88
C ASP A 26 4.75 6.78 -10.14
N HIS A 27 3.48 7.20 -10.05
CA HIS A 27 2.69 7.50 -11.24
C HIS A 27 2.64 9.00 -11.56
N PRO A 28 3.08 9.46 -12.75
CA PRO A 28 3.21 10.89 -13.05
C PRO A 28 1.85 11.62 -13.19
N LYS A 29 0.74 10.86 -13.24
CA LYS A 29 -0.63 11.40 -13.22
C LYS A 29 -1.30 11.35 -11.83
N SER A 30 -0.68 10.79 -10.78
CA SER A 30 -1.23 10.85 -9.42
C SER A 30 -0.97 12.22 -8.80
N MET A 31 -1.78 12.62 -7.80
CA MET A 31 -1.67 13.91 -7.11
C MET A 31 -0.24 14.18 -6.57
N LEU A 32 0.45 13.14 -6.11
CA LEU A 32 1.83 13.19 -5.61
C LEU A 32 2.87 13.05 -6.74
N GLY A 33 2.69 12.12 -7.67
CA GLY A 33 3.64 11.93 -8.78
C GLY A 33 3.70 13.11 -9.75
N ARG A 34 2.63 13.92 -9.84
CA ARG A 34 2.63 15.19 -10.61
C ARG A 34 3.53 16.26 -9.97
N ARG A 35 3.77 16.20 -8.65
CA ARG A 35 4.70 17.10 -7.94
C ARG A 35 6.16 16.67 -8.06
N VAL A 36 6.42 15.38 -8.33
CA VAL A 36 7.78 14.80 -8.53
C VAL A 36 7.93 14.13 -9.90
N ALA A 37 7.41 14.78 -10.95
CA ALA A 37 7.32 14.25 -12.30
C ALA A 37 8.63 13.68 -12.90
N PRO A 38 9.83 14.30 -12.75
CA PRO A 38 11.06 13.72 -13.32
C PRO A 38 11.48 12.41 -12.63
N LEU A 39 11.29 12.29 -11.31
CA LEU A 39 11.58 11.07 -10.57
C LEU A 39 10.59 9.96 -10.95
N SER A 40 9.30 10.30 -11.04
CA SER A 40 8.25 9.37 -11.46
C SER A 40 8.43 8.85 -12.89
N LEU A 41 8.89 9.68 -13.83
CA LEU A 41 9.22 9.27 -15.20
C LEU A 41 10.45 8.35 -15.26
N ALA A 42 11.51 8.65 -14.49
CA ALA A 42 12.69 7.80 -14.41
C ALA A 42 12.38 6.42 -13.83
N ILE A 43 11.60 6.37 -12.75
CA ILE A 43 11.16 5.11 -12.12
C ILE A 43 10.21 4.35 -13.04
N SER A 44 9.24 5.02 -13.68
CA SER A 44 8.32 4.36 -14.62
C SER A 44 9.03 3.82 -15.86
N GLY A 45 10.11 4.45 -16.32
CA GLY A 45 10.93 4.00 -17.45
C GLY A 45 11.82 2.80 -17.11
N LEU A 46 12.37 2.76 -15.90
CA LEU A 46 13.24 1.67 -15.43
C LEU A 46 12.47 0.44 -14.94
N PHE A 47 11.35 0.64 -14.23
CA PHE A 47 10.63 -0.41 -13.51
C PHE A 47 9.28 -0.79 -14.14
N GLY A 48 8.85 -0.08 -15.20
CA GLY A 48 7.58 -0.25 -15.88
C GLY A 48 6.41 0.43 -15.15
N HIS A 49 5.32 0.73 -15.89
CA HIS A 49 4.10 1.31 -15.31
C HIS A 49 3.54 0.41 -14.19
N ARG A 50 3.65 0.88 -12.92
CA ARG A 50 3.17 0.20 -11.70
C ARG A 50 3.88 -1.13 -11.40
N GLY A 51 5.20 -1.19 -11.56
CA GLY A 51 6.00 -2.40 -11.35
C GLY A 51 6.41 -2.63 -9.88
N MET A 52 7.61 -2.17 -9.53
CA MET A 52 8.25 -2.47 -8.23
C MET A 52 7.44 -1.97 -7.03
N THR A 53 6.80 -0.81 -7.16
CA THR A 53 6.12 -0.16 -6.04
C THR A 53 4.69 -0.60 -5.85
N HIS A 54 4.20 -1.49 -6.72
CA HIS A 54 2.94 -2.20 -6.55
C HIS A 54 3.18 -3.70 -6.30
N SER A 55 4.32 -4.01 -5.67
CA SER A 55 4.74 -5.37 -5.35
C SER A 55 4.88 -5.56 -3.84
N LEU A 56 4.91 -6.81 -3.39
CA LEU A 56 5.15 -7.13 -1.99
C LEU A 56 6.61 -6.94 -1.57
N VAL A 57 7.51 -6.60 -2.51
CA VAL A 57 8.94 -6.47 -2.25
C VAL A 57 9.24 -5.33 -1.29
N LEU A 58 8.64 -4.15 -1.49
CA LEU A 58 8.88 -2.98 -0.62
C LEU A 58 8.47 -3.20 0.84
N PRO A 59 7.23 -3.64 1.16
CA PRO A 59 6.85 -3.89 2.54
C PRO A 59 7.66 -5.05 3.16
N ALA A 60 8.00 -6.09 2.38
CA ALA A 60 8.84 -7.18 2.85
C ALA A 60 10.26 -6.70 3.22
N LEU A 61 10.90 -5.91 2.35
CA LEU A 61 12.22 -5.33 2.62
C LEU A 61 12.19 -4.38 3.83
N ALA A 62 11.15 -3.56 3.97
CA ALA A 62 11.00 -2.65 5.10
C ALA A 62 10.90 -3.40 6.44
N ILE A 63 10.14 -4.50 6.47
CA ILE A 63 10.02 -5.38 7.64
C ILE A 63 11.37 -6.04 7.96
N VAL A 64 12.02 -6.64 6.96
CA VAL A 64 13.32 -7.31 7.11
C VAL A 64 14.37 -6.32 7.63
N ALA A 65 14.43 -5.11 7.07
CA ALA A 65 15.37 -4.07 7.51
C ALA A 65 15.16 -3.67 8.98
N CYS A 66 13.90 -3.55 9.44
CA CYS A 66 13.61 -3.27 10.85
C CYS A 66 14.06 -4.40 11.77
N ILE A 67 13.83 -5.66 11.37
CA ILE A 67 14.26 -6.83 12.15
C ILE A 67 15.78 -6.89 12.25
N TYR A 68 16.50 -6.71 11.14
CA TYR A 68 17.97 -6.74 11.16
C TYR A 68 18.59 -5.52 11.85
N GLY A 69 17.99 -4.33 11.73
CA GLY A 69 18.54 -3.09 12.30
C GLY A 69 18.19 -2.87 13.77
N TRP A 70 16.96 -3.23 14.18
CA TRP A 70 16.42 -2.93 15.52
C TRP A 70 15.96 -4.17 16.30
N GLY A 71 16.01 -5.37 15.70
CA GLY A 71 15.55 -6.61 16.34
C GLY A 71 14.02 -6.74 16.44
N HIS A 72 13.26 -5.73 16.00
CA HIS A 72 11.80 -5.72 16.03
C HIS A 72 11.24 -4.79 14.96
N VAL A 73 9.96 -4.97 14.63
CA VAL A 73 9.24 -4.04 13.74
C VAL A 73 8.52 -3.01 14.60
N PRO A 74 8.87 -1.72 14.51
CA PRO A 74 8.22 -0.71 15.31
C PRO A 74 6.76 -0.50 14.86
N PRO A 75 5.84 -0.12 15.77
CA PRO A 75 4.41 0.01 15.44
C PRO A 75 4.09 0.96 14.28
N TRP A 76 4.85 2.05 14.13
CA TRP A 76 4.68 2.99 13.01
C TRP A 76 4.98 2.34 11.66
N MET A 77 5.92 1.39 11.60
CA MET A 77 6.24 0.64 10.38
C MET A 77 5.11 -0.33 10.04
N LEU A 78 4.51 -0.97 11.04
CA LEU A 78 3.33 -1.81 10.85
C LEU A 78 2.16 -1.00 10.29
N ALA A 79 1.95 0.24 10.77
CA ALA A 79 0.93 1.14 10.24
C ALA A 79 1.19 1.52 8.78
N LEU A 80 2.44 1.86 8.41
CA LEU A 80 2.80 2.13 7.01
C LEU A 80 2.59 0.90 6.12
N CYS A 81 3.02 -0.28 6.57
CA CYS A 81 2.83 -1.53 5.83
C CYS A 81 1.35 -1.89 5.68
N ALA A 82 0.54 -1.70 6.72
CA ALA A 82 -0.90 -1.96 6.66
C ALA A 82 -1.58 -1.05 5.62
N GLY A 83 -1.23 0.24 5.61
CA GLY A 83 -1.65 1.19 4.57
C GLY A 83 -1.27 0.71 3.17
N TYR A 84 0.02 0.42 2.98
CA TYR A 84 0.56 -0.03 1.70
C TYR A 84 -0.13 -1.30 1.18
N LEU A 85 -0.32 -2.30 2.04
CA LEU A 85 -0.99 -3.55 1.69
C LEU A 85 -2.47 -3.35 1.36
N SER A 86 -3.15 -2.40 2.02
CA SER A 86 -4.54 -2.08 1.70
C SER A 86 -4.71 -1.49 0.30
N HIS A 87 -3.75 -0.67 -0.15
CA HIS A 87 -3.70 -0.17 -1.52
C HIS A 87 -3.49 -1.32 -2.52
N LEU A 88 -2.52 -2.22 -2.25
CA LEU A 88 -2.31 -3.40 -3.10
C LEU A 88 -3.54 -4.30 -3.16
N LEU A 89 -4.24 -4.46 -2.04
CA LEU A 89 -5.48 -5.23 -1.97
C LEU A 89 -6.58 -4.59 -2.80
N ALA A 90 -6.73 -3.26 -2.73
CA ALA A 90 -7.66 -2.52 -3.58
C ALA A 90 -7.33 -2.72 -5.06
N ASP A 91 -6.07 -2.60 -5.45
CA ASP A 91 -5.62 -2.82 -6.83
C ASP A 91 -5.85 -4.27 -7.31
N TRP A 92 -5.65 -5.26 -6.43
CA TRP A 92 -5.93 -6.68 -6.73
C TRP A 92 -7.41 -6.96 -7.00
N LEU A 93 -8.30 -6.19 -6.36
CA LEU A 93 -9.74 -6.23 -6.57
C LEU A 93 -10.17 -5.46 -7.83
N THR A 94 -9.29 -4.74 -8.53
CA THR A 94 -9.63 -4.10 -9.80
C THR A 94 -9.44 -5.05 -11.00
N PRO A 95 -10.10 -4.78 -12.15
CA PRO A 95 -9.88 -5.56 -13.37
C PRO A 95 -8.42 -5.55 -13.86
N SER A 96 -7.66 -4.50 -13.54
CA SER A 96 -6.28 -4.31 -13.96
C SER A 96 -5.28 -5.23 -13.23
N GLY A 97 -5.67 -5.72 -12.05
CA GLY A 97 -4.83 -6.52 -11.17
C GLY A 97 -3.56 -5.79 -10.70
N VAL A 98 -2.73 -6.52 -9.95
CA VAL A 98 -1.53 -5.99 -9.29
C VAL A 98 -0.32 -6.94 -9.46
N PRO A 99 0.89 -6.44 -9.79
CA PRO A 99 2.07 -7.28 -9.98
C PRO A 99 2.79 -7.58 -8.65
N LEU A 100 2.17 -8.44 -7.83
CA LEU A 100 2.66 -8.78 -6.48
C LEU A 100 4.11 -9.30 -6.44
N CYS A 101 4.54 -10.01 -7.49
CA CYS A 101 5.81 -10.74 -7.54
C CYS A 101 6.87 -10.08 -8.45
N TRP A 102 6.90 -8.75 -8.54
CA TRP A 102 7.97 -8.03 -9.26
C TRP A 102 9.36 -8.61 -8.87
N PRO A 103 10.28 -8.90 -9.82
CA PRO A 103 10.31 -8.46 -11.22
C PRO A 103 9.50 -9.32 -12.21
N LEU A 104 8.82 -10.37 -11.74
CA LEU A 104 7.89 -11.11 -12.59
C LEU A 104 6.77 -10.17 -13.02
N ARG A 105 6.56 -10.04 -14.33
CA ARG A 105 5.52 -9.16 -14.90
C ARG A 105 4.10 -9.72 -14.77
N THR A 106 3.95 -10.86 -14.10
CA THR A 106 2.67 -11.52 -13.86
C THR A 106 1.81 -10.67 -12.94
N ARG A 107 0.62 -10.30 -13.43
CA ARG A 107 -0.38 -9.59 -12.63
C ARG A 107 -1.35 -10.58 -12.02
N PHE A 108 -1.58 -10.44 -10.73
CA PHE A 108 -2.58 -11.20 -10.00
C PHE A 108 -3.87 -10.41 -9.98
N ARG A 109 -4.99 -11.07 -10.22
CA ARG A 109 -6.34 -10.49 -10.21
C ARG A 109 -7.24 -11.37 -9.36
N SER A 110 -8.09 -10.74 -8.56
CA SER A 110 -9.13 -11.46 -7.83
C SER A 110 -10.15 -12.09 -8.79
N PRO A 111 -10.67 -13.30 -8.51
CA PRO A 111 -11.81 -13.86 -9.23
C PRO A 111 -13.09 -13.01 -9.05
N LEU A 112 -13.15 -12.21 -7.97
CA LEU A 112 -14.20 -11.24 -7.69
C LEU A 112 -13.57 -9.84 -7.78
N TYR A 113 -13.85 -9.13 -8.87
CA TYR A 113 -13.33 -7.79 -9.10
C TYR A 113 -14.45 -6.74 -9.09
N VAL A 114 -14.07 -5.53 -8.72
CA VAL A 114 -14.92 -4.35 -8.63
C VAL A 114 -14.47 -3.35 -9.69
N SER A 115 -15.40 -2.85 -10.49
CA SER A 115 -15.10 -1.84 -11.50
C SER A 115 -14.63 -0.54 -10.85
N THR A 116 -13.58 0.06 -11.41
CA THR A 116 -13.05 1.35 -10.98
C THR A 116 -14.11 2.45 -11.16
N GLY A 117 -14.27 3.33 -10.18
CA GLY A 117 -15.31 4.35 -10.07
C GLY A 117 -16.67 3.87 -9.59
N SER A 118 -16.84 2.58 -9.27
CA SER A 118 -18.15 2.04 -8.85
C SER A 118 -18.47 2.29 -7.38
N GLY A 119 -19.74 2.29 -7.00
CA GLY A 119 -20.15 2.39 -5.59
C GLY A 119 -19.57 1.28 -4.71
N ALA A 120 -19.35 0.09 -5.27
CA ALA A 120 -18.72 -1.03 -4.58
C ALA A 120 -17.24 -0.74 -4.23
N GLU A 121 -16.51 0.03 -5.04
CA GLU A 121 -15.14 0.45 -4.72
C GLU A 121 -15.13 1.34 -3.49
N TRP A 122 -16.06 2.30 -3.41
CA TRP A 122 -16.23 3.16 -2.24
C TRP A 122 -16.63 2.36 -1.00
N CYS A 123 -17.46 1.32 -1.14
CA CYS A 123 -17.78 0.42 -0.04
C CYS A 123 -16.54 -0.35 0.46
N VAL A 124 -15.71 -0.87 -0.44
CA VAL A 124 -14.46 -1.57 -0.09
C VAL A 124 -13.48 -0.61 0.58
N ALA A 125 -13.30 0.59 0.04
CA ALA A 125 -12.43 1.61 0.61
C ALA A 125 -12.91 2.04 2.00
N ALA A 126 -14.22 2.26 2.18
CA ALA A 126 -14.81 2.60 3.47
C ALA A 126 -14.67 1.45 4.49
N ALA A 127 -14.85 0.20 4.06
CA ALA A 127 -14.67 -0.96 4.91
C ALA A 127 -13.21 -1.12 5.36
N LEU A 128 -12.24 -0.94 4.44
CA LEU A 128 -10.82 -0.98 4.78
C LEU A 128 -10.44 0.14 5.75
N ALA A 129 -10.91 1.37 5.50
CA ALA A 129 -10.70 2.50 6.40
C ALA A 129 -11.31 2.25 7.79
N PHE A 130 -12.51 1.68 7.86
CA PHE A 130 -13.18 1.34 9.12
C PHE A 130 -12.51 0.19 9.88
N VAL A 131 -11.92 -0.78 9.18
CA VAL A 131 -11.10 -1.82 9.80
C VAL A 131 -9.81 -1.22 10.35
N MET A 132 -9.15 -0.35 9.58
CA MET A 132 -7.90 0.32 9.98
C MET A 132 -8.13 1.23 11.20
N TRP A 133 -9.06 2.20 11.16
CA TRP A 133 -10.17 2.13 12.11
C TRP A 133 -9.94 1.60 13.49
N ARG A 134 -10.75 0.57 13.65
CA ARG A 134 -11.05 -0.18 14.81
C ARG A 134 -9.86 -0.97 15.33
N TRP A 135 -8.84 -1.19 14.48
CA TRP A 135 -7.65 -1.97 14.80
C TRP A 135 -6.65 -1.21 15.67
N TRP A 136 -6.58 0.11 15.52
CA TRP A 136 -5.78 1.00 16.36
C TRP A 136 -6.65 1.57 17.50
#